data_AF-A0A354YBG6-F1
#
_entry.id   AF-A0A354YBG6-F1
#
_cell.length_a   1.000
_cell.length_b   1.000
_cell.length_c   1.000
_cell.angle_alpha   90.00
_cell.angle_beta   90.00
_cell.angle_gamma   90.00
#
_symmetry.space_group_name_H-M   'P 1'
#
loop_
_entity.id
_entity.type
_entity.pdbx_description
1 polymer ?
#
loop_
_entity_poly.entity_id
_entity_poly.type
_entity_poly.pdbx_seq_one_letter_code
_entity_poly.pdbx_strand_id
1 'polypeptide(L)'
;MFAPYRQRIRSPVLKTQSISIVLVGCLVAGCAFAQAPGPASASRSVVEAKPFRGPLKPDLPLAKAYNDAARALAGADDNPLIGWEYRIWCETGYRDPEDAGAGQDVDKPLDIERDYISPGGFFHKDTADRLMPEDGVRFLDNVWYFGADGLGVVVVKSTDGLLLFDTMTNPGQYRLVASQMKAAGLDPTEIRYIFIGHYHWDHTGGINAASKLAPNAPVVIGEPDAELMMNARKAVLAGTTPDTLMERKAMPFGDETADTPEGKAALRARRLEAIPGKFDILVKSDPGVRTGMDVIEVGPSTRVYAVLAPGHTPGQTHYIVPVKDHGQMRHLLVMSGNDGPEQARQYAESTNYLRAIAGQVGADTVINTHGYQSAMFYHLRQLKARPDGPNPFAMGPDGIDRYLGIFAECQRATYNRLKDGTWKAF
;
A
#
# COMPACT_ATOMS: atom_id res chain seq x y z
N MET A 1 -31.42 52.55 -31.62
CA MET A 1 -30.56 52.37 -30.44
C MET A 1 -29.83 51.04 -30.65
N PHE A 2 -28.54 50.91 -30.92
CA PHE A 2 -27.33 51.67 -30.54
C PHE A 2 -26.32 51.69 -31.71
N ALA A 3 -25.45 52.69 -31.71
CA ALA A 3 -24.17 52.76 -32.41
C ALA A 3 -23.23 53.63 -31.55
N PRO A 4 -21.91 53.78 -31.81
CA PRO A 4 -20.90 52.90 -32.43
C PRO A 4 -19.59 52.87 -31.59
N TYR A 5 -18.49 52.22 -32.04
CA TYR A 5 -17.19 52.89 -32.36
C TYR A 5 -16.06 51.87 -32.66
N ARG A 6 -15.43 52.02 -33.82
CA ARG A 6 -14.07 51.53 -34.15
C ARG A 6 -13.13 52.73 -34.12
N GLN A 7 -11.90 52.56 -33.66
CA GLN A 7 -10.75 53.34 -34.15
C GLN A 7 -9.45 52.53 -34.10
N ARG A 8 -8.74 52.50 -35.24
CA ARG A 8 -7.30 52.20 -35.36
C ARG A 8 -6.52 53.48 -35.03
N ILE A 9 -5.22 53.36 -34.68
CA ILE A 9 -4.08 54.04 -35.36
C ILE A 9 -2.72 53.84 -34.61
N ARG A 10 -1.75 53.30 -35.38
CA ARG A 10 -0.29 53.56 -35.53
C ARG A 10 0.73 53.43 -34.36
N SER A 11 1.81 52.69 -34.66
CA SER A 11 3.19 52.82 -34.12
C SER A 11 3.95 53.99 -34.79
N PRO A 12 5.03 54.59 -34.21
CA PRO A 12 6.40 54.08 -34.45
C PRO A 12 7.53 54.38 -33.39
N VAL A 13 8.50 53.44 -33.27
CA VAL A 13 10.00 53.60 -33.39
C VAL A 13 10.92 54.19 -32.25
N LEU A 14 12.01 53.43 -31.96
CA LEU A 14 13.39 53.72 -31.38
C LEU A 14 13.51 54.22 -29.91
N LYS A 15 14.55 53.97 -29.07
CA LYS A 15 15.96 53.50 -29.18
C LYS A 15 16.50 53.10 -27.78
N THR A 16 17.58 52.32 -27.76
CA THR A 16 18.40 51.80 -26.63
C THR A 16 18.99 52.84 -25.66
N GLN A 17 19.17 52.50 -24.37
CA GLN A 17 20.42 52.71 -23.60
C GLN A 17 20.41 52.02 -22.21
N SER A 18 21.54 51.40 -21.86
CA SER A 18 21.83 50.69 -20.60
C SER A 18 22.17 51.64 -19.46
N ILE A 19 21.70 51.39 -18.23
CA ILE A 19 22.29 51.95 -16.99
C ILE A 19 22.26 50.89 -15.88
N SER A 20 23.43 50.51 -15.41
CA SER A 20 23.68 49.74 -14.19
C SER A 20 23.33 50.58 -12.96
N ILE A 21 22.60 50.03 -11.98
CA ILE A 21 22.51 50.62 -10.64
C ILE A 21 22.80 49.55 -9.58
N VAL A 22 23.73 49.96 -8.72
CA VAL A 22 24.38 49.27 -7.61
C VAL A 22 23.43 49.07 -6.43
N LEU A 23 23.57 47.92 -5.75
CA LEU A 23 22.98 47.62 -4.45
C LEU A 23 23.42 48.64 -3.38
N VAL A 24 22.47 49.17 -2.61
CA VAL A 24 22.64 49.45 -1.18
C VAL A 24 21.31 49.14 -0.47
N GLY A 25 21.38 48.29 0.55
CA GLY A 25 20.23 47.81 1.31
C GLY A 25 19.77 48.77 2.41
N CYS A 26 18.52 48.56 2.85
CA CYS A 26 18.05 48.96 4.17
C CYS A 26 17.12 47.86 4.69
N LEU A 27 17.50 47.30 5.84
CA LEU A 27 16.76 46.28 6.59
C LEU A 27 15.38 46.80 7.01
N VAL A 28 14.35 45.98 6.79
CA VAL A 28 13.14 45.96 7.62
C VAL A 28 12.99 44.55 8.16
N ALA A 29 13.05 44.44 9.48
CA ALA A 29 12.93 43.19 10.22
C ALA A 29 11.52 42.62 10.11
N GLY A 30 11.37 41.52 9.38
CA GLY A 30 10.22 40.63 9.46
C GLY A 30 10.57 39.47 10.40
N CYS A 31 9.85 39.34 11.51
CA CYS A 31 9.89 38.15 12.35
C CYS A 31 9.38 36.94 11.57
N ALA A 32 10.29 36.17 10.99
CA ALA A 32 10.01 34.83 10.53
C ALA A 32 9.97 33.90 11.75
N PHE A 33 8.84 33.22 11.96
CA PHE A 33 8.82 32.03 12.81
C PHE A 33 9.69 30.98 12.11
N ALA A 34 10.93 30.84 12.58
CA ALA A 34 11.79 29.72 12.22
C ALA A 34 11.10 28.44 12.73
N GLN A 35 10.69 27.57 11.81
CA GLN A 35 10.40 26.19 12.14
C GLN A 35 11.66 25.60 12.78
N ALA A 36 11.53 25.13 14.03
CA ALA A 36 12.60 24.39 14.68
C ALA A 36 12.95 23.19 13.79
N PRO A 37 14.24 22.89 13.57
CA PRO A 37 14.63 21.68 12.87
C PRO A 37 14.05 20.48 13.61
N GLY A 38 13.32 19.63 12.89
CA GLY A 38 12.86 18.35 13.41
C GLY A 38 14.03 17.55 13.97
N PRO A 39 13.77 16.61 14.90
CA PRO A 39 14.84 15.83 15.52
C PRO A 39 15.70 15.19 14.43
N ALA A 40 17.01 15.42 14.52
CA ALA A 40 17.99 14.85 13.61
C ALA A 40 17.73 13.35 13.48
N SER A 41 17.46 12.90 12.25
CA SER A 41 17.40 11.48 11.95
C SER A 41 18.71 10.86 12.44
N ALA A 42 18.63 9.95 13.41
CA ALA A 42 19.75 9.06 13.71
C ALA A 42 20.26 8.52 12.36
N SER A 43 21.57 8.56 12.14
CA SER A 43 22.18 8.03 10.92
C SER A 43 21.80 6.56 10.81
N ARG A 44 20.77 6.26 10.02
CA ARG A 44 20.43 4.88 9.66
C ARG A 44 21.65 4.36 8.91
N SER A 45 22.27 3.30 9.41
CA SER A 45 23.30 2.61 8.65
C SER A 45 22.71 2.25 7.28
N VAL A 46 23.34 2.73 6.21
CA VAL A 46 23.00 2.27 4.86
C VAL A 46 23.45 0.81 4.83
N VAL A 47 22.50 -0.11 4.99
CA VAL A 47 22.75 -1.54 4.82
C VAL A 47 23.27 -1.73 3.39
N GLU A 48 24.38 -2.44 3.23
CA GLU A 48 24.92 -2.75 1.91
C GLU A 48 23.89 -3.56 1.14
N ALA A 49 23.41 -3.00 0.03
CA ALA A 49 22.44 -3.64 -0.82
C ALA A 49 22.94 -5.02 -1.29
N LYS A 50 22.13 -6.06 -1.11
CA LYS A 50 22.45 -7.39 -1.61
C LYS A 50 22.25 -7.44 -3.14
N PRO A 51 23.09 -8.18 -3.89
CA PRO A 51 22.99 -8.27 -5.34
C PRO A 51 21.74 -9.05 -5.77
N PHE A 52 21.14 -8.61 -6.89
CA PHE A 52 19.99 -9.25 -7.53
C PHE A 52 20.19 -10.76 -7.73
N ARG A 53 19.27 -11.56 -7.20
CA ARG A 53 19.31 -13.03 -7.26
C ARG A 53 18.34 -13.63 -8.30
N GLY A 54 18.05 -12.87 -9.35
CA GLY A 54 16.98 -13.12 -10.32
C GLY A 54 17.01 -14.44 -11.09
N PRO A 55 16.43 -14.50 -12.32
CA PRO A 55 16.42 -15.75 -13.07
C PRO A 55 17.87 -16.17 -13.36
N LEU A 56 18.28 -17.29 -12.77
CA LEU A 56 19.62 -17.84 -12.89
C LEU A 56 19.82 -18.53 -14.23
N LYS A 57 18.72 -18.98 -14.85
CA LYS A 57 18.65 -19.68 -16.12
C LYS A 57 17.34 -19.32 -16.84
N PRO A 58 17.25 -19.53 -18.17
CA PRO A 58 15.99 -19.39 -18.90
C PRO A 58 14.89 -20.30 -18.35
N ASP A 59 13.63 -19.87 -18.46
CA ASP A 59 12.46 -20.63 -18.05
C ASP A 59 12.38 -22.00 -18.76
N LEU A 60 12.15 -23.07 -17.99
CA LEU A 60 11.75 -24.37 -18.54
C LEU A 60 10.29 -24.33 -19.05
N PRO A 61 9.85 -25.31 -19.87
CA PRO A 61 8.59 -25.19 -20.62
C PRO A 61 7.35 -24.83 -19.79
N LEU A 62 7.23 -25.35 -18.56
CA LEU A 62 6.06 -25.09 -17.72
C LEU A 62 6.07 -23.67 -17.14
N ALA A 63 7.22 -23.21 -16.60
CA ALA A 63 7.36 -21.82 -16.16
C ALA A 63 7.17 -20.85 -17.33
N LYS A 64 7.73 -21.19 -18.49
CA LYS A 64 7.61 -20.41 -19.72
C LYS A 64 6.14 -20.26 -20.15
N ALA A 65 5.37 -21.34 -20.13
CA ALA A 65 3.96 -21.30 -20.53
C ALA A 65 3.13 -20.35 -19.64
N TYR A 66 3.34 -20.38 -18.31
CA TYR A 66 2.67 -19.46 -17.40
C TYR A 66 3.13 -18.01 -17.59
N ASN A 67 4.43 -17.79 -17.78
CA ASN A 67 4.97 -16.46 -18.10
C ASN A 67 4.41 -15.91 -19.43
N ASP A 68 4.30 -16.74 -20.47
CA ASP A 68 3.70 -16.36 -21.76
C ASP A 68 2.21 -16.01 -21.61
N ALA A 69 1.47 -16.74 -20.76
CA ALA A 69 0.06 -16.44 -20.45
C ALA A 69 -0.09 -15.09 -19.73
N ALA A 70 0.75 -14.82 -18.72
CA ALA A 70 0.79 -13.53 -18.04
C ALA A 70 1.12 -12.39 -19.02
N ARG A 71 2.08 -12.61 -19.92
CA ARG A 71 2.44 -11.65 -20.97
C ARG A 71 1.27 -11.35 -21.90
N ALA A 72 0.50 -12.37 -22.29
CA ALA A 72 -0.66 -12.19 -23.16
C ALA A 72 -1.75 -11.34 -22.48
N LEU A 73 -1.99 -11.57 -21.18
CA LEU A 73 -2.92 -10.73 -20.40
C LEU A 73 -2.44 -9.29 -20.31
N ALA A 74 -1.17 -9.07 -20.02
CA ALA A 74 -0.59 -7.74 -19.91
C ALA A 74 -0.54 -6.99 -21.24
N GLY A 75 -0.31 -7.69 -22.35
CA GLY A 75 -0.30 -7.10 -23.69
C GLY A 75 -1.68 -6.73 -24.24
N ALA A 76 -2.76 -7.14 -23.56
CA ALA A 76 -4.13 -6.84 -23.96
C ALA A 76 -4.69 -5.55 -23.33
N ASP A 77 -3.91 -4.86 -22.50
CA ASP A 77 -4.35 -3.72 -21.70
C ASP A 77 -3.23 -2.69 -21.58
N ASP A 78 -3.54 -1.41 -21.82
CA ASP A 78 -2.57 -0.32 -21.76
C ASP A 78 -2.50 0.34 -20.36
N ASN A 79 -3.26 -0.17 -19.39
CA ASN A 79 -3.21 0.33 -18.01
C ASN A 79 -1.81 0.15 -17.40
N PRO A 80 -1.20 1.23 -16.85
CA PRO A 80 0.16 1.18 -16.33
C PRO A 80 0.34 0.23 -15.14
N LEU A 81 -0.71 0.00 -14.34
CA LEU A 81 -0.67 -0.90 -13.18
C LEU A 81 -0.62 -2.36 -13.64
N ILE A 82 -1.31 -2.70 -14.72
CA ILE A 82 -1.26 -4.04 -15.35
C ILE A 82 0.13 -4.30 -15.94
N GLY A 83 0.69 -3.30 -16.63
CA GLY A 83 2.05 -3.39 -17.15
C GLY A 83 3.10 -3.55 -16.04
N TRP A 84 2.91 -2.87 -14.91
CA TRP A 84 3.75 -3.02 -13.72
C TRP A 84 3.66 -4.43 -13.15
N GLU A 85 2.45 -4.96 -12.99
CA GLU A 85 2.19 -6.27 -12.38
C GLU A 85 2.94 -7.39 -13.13
N TYR A 86 2.83 -7.44 -14.46
CA TYR A 86 3.56 -8.44 -15.25
C TYR A 86 5.07 -8.29 -15.11
N ARG A 87 5.57 -7.06 -15.24
CA ARG A 87 7.01 -6.81 -15.18
C ARG A 87 7.59 -7.21 -13.83
N ILE A 88 6.95 -6.83 -12.73
CA ILE A 88 7.49 -7.12 -11.40
C ILE A 88 7.41 -8.60 -11.09
N TRP A 89 6.27 -9.25 -11.30
CA TRP A 89 6.09 -10.63 -10.83
C TRP A 89 6.62 -11.68 -11.80
N CYS A 90 6.62 -11.44 -13.11
CA CYS A 90 7.06 -12.42 -14.11
C CYS A 90 8.45 -12.15 -14.68
N GLU A 91 8.80 -10.89 -14.98
CA GLU A 91 10.08 -10.56 -15.63
C GLU A 91 11.20 -10.38 -14.61
N THR A 92 11.02 -9.46 -13.66
CA THR A 92 12.08 -9.16 -12.70
C THR A 92 12.02 -10.01 -11.44
N GLY A 93 10.85 -10.58 -11.14
CA GLY A 93 10.51 -11.29 -9.91
C GLY A 93 10.46 -10.39 -8.68
N TYR A 94 9.74 -10.85 -7.66
CA TYR A 94 9.71 -10.19 -6.35
C TYR A 94 11.06 -10.31 -5.65
N ARG A 95 11.48 -9.25 -4.98
CA ARG A 95 12.80 -9.11 -4.36
C ARG A 95 12.66 -8.85 -2.88
N ASP A 96 13.68 -9.23 -2.11
CA ASP A 96 13.71 -8.80 -0.73
C ASP A 96 13.70 -7.26 -0.69
N PRO A 97 12.88 -6.61 0.16
CA PRO A 97 12.91 -5.15 0.33
C PRO A 97 14.27 -4.58 0.77
N GLU A 98 15.24 -5.43 1.12
CA GLU A 98 16.65 -5.10 1.38
C GLU A 98 17.57 -5.18 0.13
N ASP A 99 17.08 -5.72 -0.99
CA ASP A 99 17.83 -5.83 -2.23
C ASP A 99 17.71 -4.53 -3.06
N ALA A 100 18.81 -3.86 -3.37
CA ALA A 100 18.78 -2.69 -4.25
C ALA A 100 18.92 -3.06 -5.74
N GLY A 101 18.40 -2.17 -6.59
CA GLY A 101 18.51 -2.23 -8.05
C GLY A 101 17.14 -2.36 -8.71
N ALA A 102 16.92 -1.83 -9.91
CA ALA A 102 15.61 -1.86 -10.58
C ALA A 102 15.27 -3.22 -11.23
N GLY A 103 16.21 -4.17 -11.25
CA GLY A 103 16.13 -5.43 -12.02
C GLY A 103 15.96 -5.16 -13.51
N GLN A 104 16.31 -3.94 -13.91
CA GLN A 104 16.56 -3.51 -15.26
C GLN A 104 18.07 -3.57 -15.49
N ASP A 105 18.48 -3.72 -16.75
CA ASP A 105 19.86 -3.46 -17.14
C ASP A 105 20.25 -2.05 -16.70
N VAL A 106 21.50 -1.87 -16.22
CA VAL A 106 22.02 -0.60 -15.68
C VAL A 106 21.85 0.61 -16.61
N ASP A 107 21.70 0.37 -17.91
CA ASP A 107 21.58 1.41 -18.94
C ASP A 107 20.13 1.73 -19.34
N LYS A 108 19.13 1.00 -18.80
CA LYS A 108 17.71 1.32 -19.07
C LYS A 108 17.24 2.46 -18.16
N PRO A 109 16.67 3.54 -18.71
CA PRO A 109 16.15 4.62 -17.91
C PRO A 109 14.95 4.16 -17.08
N LEU A 110 14.86 4.68 -15.87
CA LEU A 110 13.76 4.43 -14.94
C LEU A 110 12.48 5.09 -15.47
N ASP A 111 11.37 4.36 -15.45
CA ASP A 111 10.06 4.88 -15.83
C ASP A 111 9.19 5.01 -14.58
N ILE A 112 9.07 6.22 -14.02
CA ILE A 112 8.33 6.46 -12.77
C ILE A 112 6.83 6.11 -12.85
N GLU A 113 6.28 5.95 -14.06
CA GLU A 113 4.89 5.51 -14.25
C GLU A 113 4.76 3.99 -14.07
N ARG A 114 5.88 3.26 -14.18
CA ARG A 114 5.99 1.79 -14.22
C ARG A 114 7.04 1.23 -13.25
N ASP A 115 7.72 2.09 -12.52
CA ASP A 115 8.77 1.77 -11.55
C ASP A 115 8.54 2.55 -10.27
N TYR A 116 8.44 1.83 -9.15
CA TYR A 116 8.58 2.46 -7.86
C TYR A 116 10.03 2.36 -7.38
N ILE A 117 10.62 3.51 -7.06
CA ILE A 117 12.01 3.61 -6.60
C ILE A 117 12.03 4.56 -5.41
N SER A 118 12.48 4.04 -4.27
CA SER A 118 12.79 4.85 -3.10
C SER A 118 14.21 5.43 -3.26
N PRO A 119 14.59 6.43 -2.46
CA PRO A 119 15.94 6.99 -2.50
C PRO A 119 17.07 5.94 -2.38
N GLY A 120 16.81 4.80 -1.71
CA GLY A 120 17.75 3.68 -1.58
C GLY A 120 17.76 2.67 -2.73
N GLY A 121 16.91 2.84 -3.77
CA GLY A 121 16.80 1.92 -4.90
C GLY A 121 15.37 1.41 -5.11
N PHE A 122 15.20 0.34 -5.88
CA PHE A 122 13.89 -0.29 -6.07
C PHE A 122 13.35 -0.79 -4.74
N PHE A 123 12.27 -0.17 -4.26
CA PHE A 123 11.63 -0.44 -2.97
C PHE A 123 12.59 -0.79 -1.81
N HIS A 124 13.60 0.06 -1.55
CA HIS A 124 14.42 -0.11 -0.35
C HIS A 124 13.62 0.32 0.89
N LYS A 125 13.18 -0.64 1.71
CA LYS A 125 12.23 -0.44 2.83
C LYS A 125 12.61 0.70 3.78
N ASP A 126 13.91 0.83 4.10
CA ASP A 126 14.39 1.80 5.09
C ASP A 126 14.36 3.27 4.61
N THR A 127 13.99 3.48 3.34
CA THR A 127 13.86 4.80 2.69
C THR A 127 12.49 4.99 2.02
N ALA A 128 11.55 4.07 2.23
CA ALA A 128 10.18 4.18 1.74
C ALA A 128 9.29 4.88 2.78
N ASP A 129 9.63 6.13 3.09
CA ASP A 129 8.94 6.98 4.05
C ASP A 129 8.48 8.35 3.49
N ARG A 130 8.39 8.50 2.16
CA ARG A 130 7.86 9.75 1.57
C ARG A 130 6.35 9.81 1.78
N LEU A 131 5.93 10.81 2.54
CA LEU A 131 4.53 11.00 2.90
C LEU A 131 3.67 11.39 1.70
N MET A 132 2.43 10.89 1.73
CA MET A 132 1.32 11.45 0.96
C MET A 132 1.05 12.91 1.39
N PRO A 133 0.30 13.69 0.59
CA PRO A 133 -0.17 15.02 0.98
C PRO A 133 -0.83 15.03 2.38
N GLU A 134 -0.83 16.18 3.05
CA GLU A 134 -1.31 16.32 4.44
C GLU A 134 -2.79 15.97 4.62
N ASP A 135 -3.62 16.09 3.58
CA ASP A 135 -5.02 15.70 3.53
C ASP A 135 -5.24 14.39 2.73
N GLY A 136 -4.16 13.63 2.53
CA GLY A 136 -4.15 12.40 1.74
C GLY A 136 -4.50 12.63 0.26
N VAL A 137 -4.77 11.51 -0.40
CA VAL A 137 -5.22 11.51 -1.80
C VAL A 137 -6.61 10.91 -1.87
N ARG A 138 -7.58 11.74 -2.28
CA ARG A 138 -8.91 11.27 -2.68
C ARG A 138 -8.84 10.79 -4.12
N PHE A 139 -8.88 9.47 -4.34
CA PHE A 139 -8.69 8.86 -5.66
C PHE A 139 -9.97 8.29 -6.29
N LEU A 140 -11.07 8.27 -5.53
CA LEU A 140 -12.47 8.09 -5.97
C LEU A 140 -13.34 9.05 -5.15
N ASP A 141 -14.61 9.28 -5.50
CA ASP A 141 -15.47 10.29 -4.88
C ASP A 141 -15.50 10.22 -3.35
N ASN A 142 -15.46 9.01 -2.81
CA ASN A 142 -15.58 8.70 -1.39
C ASN A 142 -14.45 7.78 -0.86
N VAL A 143 -13.29 7.77 -1.50
CA VAL A 143 -12.15 6.93 -1.07
C VAL A 143 -10.85 7.72 -0.99
N TRP A 144 -10.13 7.57 0.13
CA TRP A 144 -8.87 8.22 0.42
C TRP A 144 -7.76 7.21 0.69
N TYR A 145 -6.54 7.59 0.28
CA TYR A 145 -5.31 6.93 0.68
C TYR A 145 -4.47 7.88 1.55
N PHE A 146 -3.99 7.39 2.69
CA PHE A 146 -3.14 8.11 3.65
C PHE A 146 -1.84 7.32 3.94
N GLY A 147 -0.86 7.96 4.57
CA GLY A 147 0.42 7.34 4.92
C GLY A 147 1.56 7.78 4.00
N ALA A 148 2.34 6.82 3.50
CA ALA A 148 3.57 7.04 2.76
C ALA A 148 3.65 6.15 1.50
N ASP A 149 4.75 6.29 0.77
CA ASP A 149 5.10 5.47 -0.38
C ASP A 149 5.38 3.99 -0.05
N GLY A 150 5.89 3.67 1.14
CA GLY A 150 6.08 2.28 1.57
C GLY A 150 4.80 1.61 2.10
N LEU A 151 4.03 2.33 2.91
CA LEU A 151 2.89 1.81 3.65
C LEU A 151 1.87 2.91 3.85
N GLY A 152 0.60 2.55 3.71
CA GLY A 152 -0.51 3.45 3.95
C GLY A 152 -1.76 2.74 4.42
N VAL A 153 -2.82 3.53 4.52
CA VAL A 153 -4.17 3.03 4.83
C VAL A 153 -5.14 3.53 3.79
N VAL A 154 -6.22 2.77 3.59
CA VAL A 154 -7.35 3.17 2.77
C VAL A 154 -8.52 3.52 3.69
N VAL A 155 -9.20 4.63 3.39
CA VAL A 155 -10.42 5.03 4.10
C VAL A 155 -11.55 5.21 3.10
N VAL A 156 -12.65 4.48 3.30
CA VAL A 156 -13.88 4.63 2.51
C VAL A 156 -14.94 5.34 3.34
N LYS A 157 -15.49 6.44 2.83
CA LYS A 157 -16.66 7.10 3.43
C LYS A 157 -17.93 6.47 2.89
N SER A 158 -18.53 5.56 3.66
CA SER A 158 -19.84 4.98 3.35
C SER A 158 -20.97 5.86 3.87
N THR A 159 -22.22 5.48 3.59
CA THR A 159 -23.40 6.11 4.19
C THR A 159 -23.56 5.80 5.68
N ASP A 160 -22.88 4.75 6.17
CA ASP A 160 -22.99 4.20 7.53
C ASP A 160 -21.80 4.58 8.43
N GLY A 161 -20.87 5.39 7.92
CA GLY A 161 -19.64 5.81 8.61
C GLY A 161 -18.38 5.50 7.79
N LEU A 162 -17.21 5.66 8.43
CA LEU A 162 -15.91 5.42 7.80
C LEU A 162 -15.51 3.94 7.92
N LEU A 163 -14.98 3.38 6.84
CA LEU A 163 -14.35 2.06 6.82
C LEU A 163 -12.85 2.25 6.72
N LEU A 164 -12.12 1.77 7.71
CA LEU A 164 -10.67 1.86 7.76
C LEU A 164 -10.06 0.52 7.34
N PHE A 165 -9.11 0.54 6.40
CA PHE A 165 -8.35 -0.62 5.97
C PHE A 165 -6.87 -0.46 6.34
N ASP A 166 -6.39 -1.37 7.18
CA ASP A 166 -5.10 -1.34 7.88
C ASP A 166 -4.91 -0.12 8.80
N THR A 167 -3.85 -0.15 9.63
CA THR A 167 -3.68 0.82 10.75
C THR A 167 -2.25 1.34 10.94
N MET A 168 -1.38 1.21 9.93
CA MET A 168 0.03 1.58 10.04
C MET A 168 0.80 0.77 11.10
N THR A 169 2.09 1.12 11.26
CA THR A 169 3.05 0.34 12.04
C THR A 169 2.98 0.48 13.56
N ASN A 170 2.39 1.55 14.07
CA ASN A 170 2.34 1.86 15.50
C ASN A 170 1.31 2.95 15.82
N PRO A 171 0.96 3.17 17.11
CA PRO A 171 0.00 4.19 17.52
C PRO A 171 0.36 5.62 17.10
N GLY A 172 1.66 5.95 17.03
CA GLY A 172 2.12 7.27 16.64
C GLY A 172 1.86 7.56 15.15
N GLN A 173 2.19 6.61 14.28
CA GLN A 173 1.90 6.73 12.85
C GLN A 173 0.39 6.74 12.56
N TYR A 174 -0.39 5.92 13.26
CA TYR A 174 -1.84 5.99 13.11
C TYR A 174 -2.41 7.35 13.57
N ARG A 175 -1.88 7.95 14.64
CA ARG A 175 -2.30 9.31 15.06
C ARG A 175 -1.98 10.37 14.01
N LEU A 176 -0.87 10.23 13.27
CA LEU A 176 -0.57 11.08 12.12
C LEU A 176 -1.65 10.91 11.03
N VAL A 177 -1.97 9.67 10.65
CA VAL A 177 -3.07 9.37 9.71
C VAL A 177 -4.39 9.95 10.18
N ALA A 178 -4.75 9.80 11.46
CA ALA A 178 -5.98 10.37 12.02
C ALA A 178 -6.01 11.91 11.94
N SER A 179 -4.84 12.58 12.00
CA SER A 179 -4.74 14.01 11.73
C SER A 179 -4.95 14.33 10.25
N GLN A 180 -4.41 13.51 9.34
CA GLN A 180 -4.60 13.67 7.89
C GLN A 180 -6.06 13.45 7.48
N MET A 181 -6.73 12.45 8.08
CA MET A 181 -8.17 12.23 7.93
C MET A 181 -8.97 13.50 8.28
N LYS A 182 -8.66 14.14 9.41
CA LYS A 182 -9.30 15.40 9.81
C LYS A 182 -9.04 16.52 8.83
N ALA A 183 -7.81 16.65 8.32
CA ALA A 183 -7.48 17.62 7.28
C ALA A 183 -8.26 17.38 5.98
N ALA A 184 -8.60 16.12 5.67
CA ALA A 184 -9.45 15.73 4.55
C ALA A 184 -10.97 15.87 4.82
N GLY A 185 -11.37 16.35 6.01
CA GLY A 185 -12.78 16.46 6.40
C GLY A 185 -13.44 15.13 6.79
N LEU A 186 -12.64 14.14 7.20
CA LEU A 186 -13.10 12.85 7.74
C LEU A 186 -12.88 12.85 9.26
N ASP A 187 -13.91 12.54 10.04
CA ASP A 187 -13.77 12.42 11.49
C ASP A 187 -13.41 10.97 11.88
N PRO A 188 -12.21 10.69 12.43
CA PRO A 188 -11.80 9.35 12.82
C PRO A 188 -12.67 8.71 13.92
N THR A 189 -13.52 9.48 14.61
CA THR A 189 -14.48 8.94 15.58
C THR A 189 -15.70 8.31 14.90
N GLU A 190 -15.93 8.60 13.62
CA GLU A 190 -16.99 8.01 12.78
C GLU A 190 -16.58 6.68 12.13
N ILE A 191 -15.41 6.13 12.50
CA ILE A 191 -15.01 4.80 12.03
C ILE A 191 -16.02 3.76 12.52
N ARG A 192 -16.60 3.06 11.55
CA ARG A 192 -17.62 2.04 11.76
C ARG A 192 -17.02 0.64 11.82
N TYR A 193 -16.01 0.36 11.01
CA TYR A 193 -15.27 -0.92 10.96
C TYR A 193 -13.77 -0.68 10.73
N ILE A 194 -12.95 -1.56 11.30
CA ILE A 194 -11.51 -1.64 11.05
C ILE A 194 -11.24 -2.99 10.40
N PHE A 195 -10.81 -2.97 9.14
CA PHE A 195 -10.52 -4.15 8.33
C PHE A 195 -9.00 -4.32 8.23
N ILE A 196 -8.49 -5.50 8.58
CA ILE A 196 -7.05 -5.79 8.61
C ILE A 196 -6.70 -6.79 7.53
N GLY A 197 -5.83 -6.38 6.62
CA GLY A 197 -5.42 -7.19 5.50
C GLY A 197 -4.56 -8.39 5.90
N HIS A 198 -3.62 -8.22 6.82
CA HIS A 198 -2.85 -9.32 7.40
C HIS A 198 -2.17 -8.93 8.72
N TYR A 199 -1.64 -9.90 9.45
CA TYR A 199 -1.20 -9.74 10.83
C TYR A 199 0.15 -9.04 11.08
N HIS A 200 0.90 -8.69 10.03
CA HIS A 200 2.21 -8.10 10.23
C HIS A 200 2.09 -6.75 10.93
N TRP A 201 3.09 -6.46 11.78
CA TRP A 201 3.11 -5.28 12.65
C TRP A 201 2.91 -3.96 11.91
N ASP A 202 3.33 -3.90 10.64
CA ASP A 202 3.19 -2.74 9.77
C ASP A 202 1.75 -2.44 9.36
N HIS A 203 0.84 -3.41 9.45
CA HIS A 203 -0.59 -3.23 9.16
C HIS A 203 -1.44 -3.12 10.42
N THR A 204 -0.98 -3.70 11.53
CA THR A 204 -1.78 -3.86 12.75
C THR A 204 -1.38 -2.94 13.89
N GLY A 205 -0.22 -2.29 13.79
CA GLY A 205 0.39 -1.58 14.91
C GLY A 205 -0.42 -0.39 15.43
N GLY A 206 -1.34 0.17 14.64
CA GLY A 206 -2.23 1.25 15.06
C GLY A 206 -3.60 0.81 15.58
N ILE A 207 -3.94 -0.48 15.58
CA ILE A 207 -5.31 -0.96 15.93
C ILE A 207 -5.76 -0.41 17.28
N ASN A 208 -4.95 -0.53 18.33
CA ASN A 208 -5.33 -0.02 19.66
C ASN A 208 -5.59 1.50 19.67
N ALA A 209 -4.87 2.28 18.86
CA ALA A 209 -5.09 3.71 18.73
C ALA A 209 -6.36 4.03 17.94
N ALA A 210 -6.65 3.26 16.89
CA ALA A 210 -7.89 3.34 16.12
C ALA A 210 -9.10 2.99 17.00
N SER A 211 -9.07 1.86 17.71
CA SER A 211 -10.12 1.45 18.64
C SER A 211 -10.30 2.43 19.81
N LYS A 212 -9.27 3.18 20.22
CA LYS A 212 -9.44 4.23 21.23
C LYS A 212 -10.25 5.42 20.71
N LEU A 213 -10.13 5.76 19.41
CA LEU A 213 -10.92 6.82 18.78
C LEU A 213 -12.33 6.36 18.42
N ALA A 214 -12.48 5.10 18.03
CA ALA A 214 -13.74 4.48 17.65
C ALA A 214 -13.97 3.17 18.44
N PRO A 215 -14.35 3.24 19.74
CA PRO A 215 -14.42 2.07 20.62
C PRO A 215 -15.50 1.05 20.25
N ASN A 216 -16.45 1.44 19.40
CA ASN A 216 -17.54 0.59 18.93
C ASN A 216 -17.27 -0.02 17.54
N ALA A 217 -16.14 0.29 16.92
CA ALA A 217 -15.76 -0.28 15.63
C ALA A 217 -15.21 -1.69 15.83
N PRO A 218 -15.88 -2.75 15.34
CA PRO A 218 -15.32 -4.08 15.36
C PRO A 218 -14.09 -4.17 14.46
N VAL A 219 -13.09 -4.94 14.91
CA VAL A 219 -11.91 -5.27 14.12
C VAL A 219 -12.13 -6.60 13.40
N VAL A 220 -12.01 -6.57 12.08
CA VAL A 220 -12.16 -7.71 11.17
C VAL A 220 -10.78 -8.15 10.68
N ILE A 221 -10.50 -9.45 10.75
CA ILE A 221 -9.23 -10.04 10.33
C ILE A 221 -9.44 -11.52 9.95
N GLY A 222 -8.55 -12.12 9.16
CA GLY A 222 -8.52 -13.56 8.96
C GLY A 222 -8.22 -14.32 10.27
N GLU A 223 -8.97 -15.38 10.54
CA GLU A 223 -8.83 -16.20 11.75
C GLU A 223 -7.39 -16.71 11.98
N PRO A 224 -6.69 -17.29 10.98
CA PRO A 224 -5.33 -17.80 11.20
C PRO A 224 -4.34 -16.71 11.64
N ASP A 225 -4.54 -15.49 11.13
CA ASP A 225 -3.72 -14.33 11.45
C ASP A 225 -4.04 -13.79 12.85
N ALA A 226 -5.31 -13.79 13.24
CA ALA A 226 -5.72 -13.44 14.60
C ALA A 226 -5.08 -14.36 15.66
N GLU A 227 -5.04 -15.67 15.40
CA GLU A 227 -4.42 -16.65 16.29
C GLU A 227 -2.92 -16.39 16.50
N LEU A 228 -2.18 -16.11 15.42
CA LEU A 228 -0.76 -15.76 15.48
C LEU A 228 -0.53 -14.50 16.33
N MET A 229 -1.38 -13.48 16.19
CA MET A 229 -1.28 -12.26 16.98
C MET A 229 -1.61 -12.49 18.46
N MET A 230 -2.62 -13.31 18.75
CA MET A 230 -2.98 -13.64 20.14
C MET A 230 -1.86 -14.43 20.83
N ASN A 231 -1.20 -15.35 20.13
CA ASN A 231 -0.01 -16.03 20.63
C ASN A 231 1.16 -15.06 20.86
N ALA A 232 1.40 -14.17 19.89
CA ALA A 232 2.45 -13.16 20.03
C ALA A 232 2.21 -12.25 21.24
N ARG A 233 0.98 -11.77 21.42
CA ARG A 233 0.58 -10.98 22.59
C ARG A 233 0.76 -11.74 23.89
N LYS A 234 0.38 -13.02 23.95
CA LYS A 234 0.55 -13.88 25.12
C LYS A 234 2.01 -13.97 25.53
N ALA A 235 2.93 -14.15 24.58
CA ALA A 235 4.37 -14.16 24.85
C ALA A 235 4.85 -12.81 25.40
N VAL A 236 4.45 -11.69 24.78
CA VAL A 236 4.80 -10.34 25.27
C VAL A 236 4.25 -10.10 26.68
N LEU A 237 3.02 -10.55 26.99
CA LEU A 237 2.45 -10.50 28.33
C LEU A 237 3.22 -11.37 29.32
N ALA A 238 3.77 -12.51 28.91
CA ALA A 238 4.65 -13.35 29.74
C ALA A 238 6.07 -12.78 29.90
N GLY A 239 6.41 -11.70 29.18
CA GLY A 239 7.77 -11.14 29.16
C GLY A 239 8.75 -11.98 28.32
N THR A 240 8.22 -12.83 27.44
CA THR A 240 9.00 -13.71 26.55
C THR A 240 8.90 -13.24 25.09
N THR A 241 9.62 -13.94 24.21
CA THR A 241 9.48 -13.78 22.75
C THR A 241 8.62 -14.93 22.21
N PRO A 242 7.81 -14.71 21.16
CA PRO A 242 7.06 -15.79 20.52
C PRO A 242 7.96 -16.92 20.01
N ASP A 243 7.41 -18.12 20.02
CA ASP A 243 8.15 -19.36 19.76
C ASP A 243 8.56 -19.47 18.28
N THR A 244 7.67 -19.02 17.38
CA THR A 244 7.91 -19.10 15.94
C THR A 244 8.38 -17.79 15.33
N LEU A 245 9.15 -17.86 14.24
CA LEU A 245 9.48 -16.67 13.44
C LEU A 245 8.23 -16.00 12.86
N MET A 246 7.20 -16.77 12.55
CA MET A 246 5.92 -16.28 12.05
C MET A 246 5.26 -15.37 13.10
N GLU A 247 5.03 -15.84 14.31
CA GLU A 247 4.43 -15.02 15.38
C GLU A 247 5.26 -13.77 15.71
N ARG A 248 6.60 -13.82 15.54
CA ARG A 248 7.46 -12.66 15.76
C ARG A 248 7.18 -11.51 14.79
N LYS A 249 6.66 -11.78 13.58
CA LYS A 249 6.29 -10.74 12.61
C LYS A 249 5.04 -9.94 13.02
N ALA A 250 4.29 -10.39 14.03
CA ALA A 250 3.21 -9.61 14.64
C ALA A 250 3.72 -8.43 15.47
N MET A 251 5.03 -8.40 15.75
CA MET A 251 5.64 -7.41 16.64
C MET A 251 6.56 -6.48 15.85
N PRO A 252 6.61 -5.18 16.17
CA PRO A 252 7.64 -4.31 15.64
C PRO A 252 9.03 -4.87 15.97
N PHE A 253 9.91 -4.90 14.96
CA PHE A 253 11.28 -5.39 15.09
C PHE A 253 12.12 -4.50 16.01
N GLY A 254 13.07 -5.14 16.72
CA GLY A 254 14.30 -4.56 17.27
C GLY A 254 14.18 -3.32 18.18
N ASP A 255 14.59 -3.48 19.43
CA ASP A 255 15.34 -2.41 20.08
C ASP A 255 16.64 -3.03 20.61
N GLU A 256 17.76 -2.73 19.95
CA GLU A 256 19.12 -3.14 20.33
C GLU A 256 19.57 -2.48 21.66
N THR A 257 18.76 -1.58 22.22
CA THR A 257 19.02 -0.94 23.54
C THR A 257 18.35 -1.68 24.71
N ALA A 258 17.59 -2.75 24.46
CA ALA A 258 16.83 -3.48 25.49
C ALA A 258 17.68 -4.47 26.30
N ASP A 259 18.93 -4.15 26.61
CA ASP A 259 19.77 -4.99 27.49
C ASP A 259 19.55 -4.69 28.97
N THR A 260 19.04 -3.48 29.30
CA THR A 260 18.67 -3.12 30.68
C THR A 260 17.27 -3.60 31.05
N PRO A 261 16.98 -3.87 32.33
CA PRO A 261 15.62 -4.17 32.80
C PRO A 261 14.59 -3.10 32.38
N GLU A 262 14.95 -1.82 32.46
CA GLU A 262 14.12 -0.69 32.07
C GLU A 262 13.86 -0.67 30.56
N GLY A 263 14.88 -0.93 29.75
CA GLY A 263 14.77 -1.03 28.29
C GLY A 263 13.84 -2.18 27.87
N LYS A 264 13.96 -3.34 28.52
CA LYS A 264 13.04 -4.49 28.31
C LYS A 264 11.61 -4.15 28.68
N ALA A 265 11.39 -3.47 29.81
CA ALA A 265 10.07 -3.01 30.22
C ALA A 265 9.46 -2.01 29.21
N ALA A 266 10.26 -1.05 28.74
CA ALA A 266 9.83 -0.05 27.76
C ALA A 266 9.53 -0.68 26.37
N LEU A 267 10.35 -1.63 25.92
CA LEU A 267 10.08 -2.39 24.70
C LEU A 267 8.79 -3.23 24.82
N ARG A 268 8.60 -3.90 25.96
CA ARG A 268 7.36 -4.65 26.24
C ARG A 268 6.14 -3.74 26.21
N ALA A 269 6.20 -2.56 26.83
CA ALA A 269 5.11 -1.59 26.80
C ALA A 269 4.77 -1.14 25.37
N ARG A 270 5.78 -0.77 24.57
CA ARG A 270 5.60 -0.40 23.15
C ARG A 270 4.96 -1.53 22.33
N ARG A 271 5.39 -2.77 22.53
CA ARG A 271 4.78 -3.94 21.87
C ARG A 271 3.33 -4.14 22.27
N LEU A 272 2.98 -4.00 23.56
CA LEU A 272 1.60 -4.14 24.02
C LEU A 272 0.68 -3.00 23.54
N GLU A 273 1.23 -1.82 23.27
CA GLU A 273 0.52 -0.74 22.59
C GLU A 273 0.26 -1.05 21.11
N ALA A 274 1.19 -1.72 20.42
CA ALA A 274 1.08 -2.03 18.99
C ALA A 274 0.32 -3.33 18.68
N ILE A 275 0.33 -4.31 19.58
CA ILE A 275 -0.36 -5.59 19.36
C ILE A 275 -1.76 -5.51 19.99
N PRO A 276 -2.86 -5.65 19.23
CA PRO A 276 -4.21 -5.56 19.78
C PRO A 276 -4.53 -6.69 20.76
N GLY A 277 -5.44 -6.42 21.69
CA GLY A 277 -5.86 -7.39 22.71
C GLY A 277 -7.03 -8.29 22.32
N LYS A 278 -7.73 -7.97 21.23
CA LYS A 278 -8.87 -8.72 20.72
C LYS A 278 -9.11 -8.42 19.24
N PHE A 279 -9.84 -9.32 18.60
CA PHE A 279 -10.48 -9.14 17.30
C PHE A 279 -11.95 -9.51 17.45
N ASP A 280 -12.83 -8.86 16.71
CA ASP A 280 -14.27 -8.99 16.91
C ASP A 280 -14.92 -9.89 15.84
N ILE A 281 -14.39 -9.88 14.61
CA ILE A 281 -14.88 -10.71 13.51
C ILE A 281 -13.69 -11.44 12.87
N LEU A 282 -13.80 -12.76 12.79
CA LEU A 282 -12.75 -13.65 12.28
C LEU A 282 -13.21 -14.29 10.97
N VAL A 283 -12.57 -13.92 9.87
CA VAL A 283 -12.85 -14.47 8.55
C VAL A 283 -12.21 -15.84 8.44
N LYS A 284 -13.02 -16.87 8.19
CA LYS A 284 -12.57 -18.26 8.27
C LYS A 284 -12.30 -18.87 6.91
N SER A 285 -11.52 -19.94 6.91
CA SER A 285 -11.35 -20.79 5.74
C SER A 285 -12.56 -21.71 5.57
N ASP A 286 -12.90 -22.01 4.31
CA ASP A 286 -13.93 -22.98 3.97
C ASP A 286 -13.44 -24.41 4.27
N PRO A 287 -14.33 -25.36 4.62
CA PRO A 287 -13.94 -26.73 4.95
C PRO A 287 -13.09 -27.40 3.85
N GLY A 288 -11.89 -27.83 4.22
CA GLY A 288 -10.98 -28.59 3.34
C GLY A 288 -10.11 -27.73 2.41
N VAL A 289 -10.23 -26.41 2.46
CA VAL A 289 -9.36 -25.47 1.73
C VAL A 289 -8.80 -24.42 2.70
N ARG A 290 -7.87 -23.58 2.21
CA ARG A 290 -7.27 -22.51 3.02
C ARG A 290 -7.88 -21.14 2.73
N THR A 291 -8.64 -21.03 1.64
CA THR A 291 -9.37 -19.82 1.26
C THR A 291 -10.75 -19.82 1.90
N GLY A 292 -11.38 -18.66 2.00
CA GLY A 292 -12.77 -18.52 2.43
C GLY A 292 -13.27 -17.10 2.24
N MET A 293 -14.53 -16.85 2.55
CA MET A 293 -15.11 -15.53 2.44
C MET A 293 -16.24 -15.32 3.45
N ASP A 294 -16.31 -14.12 4.01
CA ASP A 294 -17.46 -13.63 4.75
C ASP A 294 -18.01 -12.34 4.13
N VAL A 295 -19.31 -12.11 4.29
CA VAL A 295 -19.97 -10.83 3.95
C VAL A 295 -20.23 -10.08 5.25
N ILE A 296 -19.61 -8.91 5.38
CA ILE A 296 -19.73 -8.06 6.56
C ILE A 296 -20.78 -6.99 6.29
N GLU A 297 -21.93 -7.12 6.96
CA GLU A 297 -23.01 -6.14 6.93
C GLU A 297 -22.63 -4.93 7.82
N VAL A 298 -22.15 -3.86 7.20
CA VAL A 298 -21.70 -2.64 7.89
C VAL A 298 -22.89 -1.79 8.35
N GLY A 299 -23.93 -1.76 7.52
CA GLY A 299 -25.17 -1.04 7.71
C GLY A 299 -26.19 -1.40 6.63
N PRO A 300 -27.37 -0.77 6.60
CA PRO A 300 -28.48 -1.19 5.73
C PRO A 300 -28.18 -1.17 4.22
N SER A 301 -27.20 -0.36 3.79
CA SER A 301 -26.82 -0.19 2.39
C SER A 301 -25.37 -0.53 2.08
N THR A 302 -24.57 -0.91 3.08
CA THR A 302 -23.13 -1.14 2.91
C THR A 302 -22.79 -2.56 3.35
N ARG A 303 -22.34 -3.38 2.38
CA ARG A 303 -21.79 -4.71 2.61
C ARG A 303 -20.33 -4.74 2.15
N VAL A 304 -19.45 -5.37 2.92
CA VAL A 304 -18.04 -5.56 2.56
C VAL A 304 -17.78 -7.05 2.43
N TYR A 305 -17.22 -7.48 1.31
CA TYR A 305 -16.84 -8.87 1.09
C TYR A 305 -15.41 -9.05 1.58
N ALA A 306 -15.22 -9.82 2.65
CA ALA A 306 -13.91 -10.15 3.19
C ALA A 306 -13.48 -11.51 2.65
N VAL A 307 -12.43 -11.53 1.82
CA VAL A 307 -11.96 -12.71 1.09
C VAL A 307 -10.64 -13.17 1.70
N LEU A 308 -10.68 -14.24 2.49
CA LEU A 308 -9.49 -14.91 3.01
C LEU A 308 -8.80 -15.64 1.87
N ALA A 309 -7.61 -15.17 1.50
CA ALA A 309 -6.83 -15.69 0.38
C ALA A 309 -5.34 -15.77 0.80
N PRO A 310 -4.93 -16.85 1.47
CA PRO A 310 -3.58 -16.95 2.07
C PRO A 310 -2.46 -16.87 1.04
N GLY A 311 -1.27 -16.50 1.49
CA GLY A 311 -0.08 -16.40 0.63
C GLY A 311 1.03 -15.72 1.41
N HIS A 312 0.90 -14.40 1.57
CA HIS A 312 1.77 -13.56 2.37
C HIS A 312 1.79 -14.01 3.83
N THR A 313 0.59 -14.26 4.35
CA THR A 313 0.33 -14.79 5.68
C THR A 313 -0.75 -15.89 5.59
N PRO A 314 -0.89 -16.76 6.60
CA PRO A 314 -1.94 -17.78 6.63
C PRO A 314 -3.36 -17.20 6.67
N GLY A 315 -3.54 -16.00 7.21
CA GLY A 315 -4.82 -15.31 7.39
C GLY A 315 -5.02 -14.09 6.49
N GLN A 316 -4.21 -13.93 5.43
CA GLN A 316 -4.28 -12.81 4.51
C GLN A 316 -5.70 -12.64 3.94
N THR A 317 -6.26 -11.45 4.11
CA THR A 317 -7.63 -11.12 3.74
C THR A 317 -7.65 -9.89 2.82
N HIS A 318 -8.39 -9.99 1.73
CA HIS A 318 -8.67 -8.87 0.83
C HIS A 318 -10.12 -8.42 1.02
N TYR A 319 -10.42 -7.18 0.68
CA TYR A 319 -11.76 -6.63 0.86
C TYR A 319 -12.32 -6.07 -0.43
N ILE A 320 -13.57 -6.40 -0.76
CA ILE A 320 -14.30 -5.76 -1.85
C ILE A 320 -15.41 -4.91 -1.24
N VAL A 321 -15.38 -3.60 -1.52
CA VAL A 321 -16.23 -2.60 -0.88
C VAL A 321 -16.93 -1.73 -1.93
N PRO A 322 -18.23 -1.44 -1.78
CA PRO A 322 -18.94 -0.52 -2.67
C PRO A 322 -18.42 0.92 -2.48
N VAL A 323 -18.11 1.59 -3.59
CA VAL A 323 -17.57 2.94 -3.64
C VAL A 323 -18.25 3.76 -4.72
N LYS A 324 -17.94 5.06 -4.79
CA LYS A 324 -18.46 5.99 -5.78
C LYS A 324 -17.33 6.63 -6.55
N ASP A 325 -17.55 6.81 -7.85
CA ASP A 325 -16.63 7.49 -8.74
C ASP A 325 -17.41 8.18 -9.85
N HIS A 326 -17.28 9.51 -9.93
CA HIS A 326 -18.09 10.35 -10.81
C HIS A 326 -19.60 10.07 -10.71
N GLY A 327 -20.09 9.83 -9.50
CA GLY A 327 -21.49 9.53 -9.21
C GLY A 327 -21.95 8.10 -9.54
N GLN A 328 -21.09 7.27 -10.13
CA GLN A 328 -21.40 5.86 -10.41
C GLN A 328 -20.99 4.98 -9.25
N MET A 329 -21.82 3.98 -8.94
CA MET A 329 -21.47 2.94 -7.97
C MET A 329 -20.47 1.98 -8.61
N ARG A 330 -19.42 1.67 -7.86
CA ARG A 330 -18.32 0.79 -8.23
C ARG A 330 -18.00 -0.17 -7.09
N HIS A 331 -17.14 -1.15 -7.33
CA HIS A 331 -16.62 -2.04 -6.28
C HIS A 331 -15.09 -2.01 -6.28
N LEU A 332 -14.55 -1.54 -5.15
CA LEU A 332 -13.12 -1.44 -4.91
C LEU A 332 -12.59 -2.70 -4.25
N LEU A 333 -11.64 -3.35 -4.91
CA LEU A 333 -10.80 -4.38 -4.32
C LEU A 333 -9.62 -3.73 -3.57
N VAL A 334 -9.64 -3.82 -2.25
CA VAL A 334 -8.51 -3.47 -1.38
C VAL A 334 -7.66 -4.71 -1.15
N MET A 335 -6.46 -4.70 -1.72
CA MET A 335 -5.44 -5.73 -1.57
C MET A 335 -4.47 -5.38 -0.43
N SER A 336 -3.96 -6.42 0.23
CA SER A 336 -2.94 -6.30 1.27
C SER A 336 -2.04 -7.52 1.16
N GLY A 337 -0.73 -7.34 1.30
CA GLY A 337 0.28 -8.39 1.21
C GLY A 337 0.47 -8.97 -0.21
N ASN A 338 1.71 -9.11 -0.64
CA ASN A 338 2.04 -9.81 -1.90
C ASN A 338 3.49 -10.32 -1.94
N ASP A 339 4.19 -10.24 -0.81
CA ASP A 339 5.59 -10.63 -0.68
C ASP A 339 5.70 -12.09 -0.21
N GLY A 340 6.80 -12.77 -0.55
CA GLY A 340 7.03 -14.16 -0.15
C GLY A 340 6.99 -15.15 -1.32
N PRO A 341 7.96 -15.11 -2.26
CA PRO A 341 8.06 -16.01 -3.40
C PRO A 341 8.05 -17.50 -3.04
N GLU A 342 8.46 -17.89 -1.83
CA GLU A 342 8.38 -19.29 -1.37
C GLU A 342 6.93 -19.81 -1.34
N GLN A 343 5.96 -18.89 -1.18
CA GLN A 343 4.53 -19.18 -1.10
C GLN A 343 3.84 -19.11 -2.47
N ALA A 344 4.60 -19.03 -3.57
CA ALA A 344 4.07 -18.82 -4.91
C ALA A 344 2.97 -19.82 -5.33
N ARG A 345 3.06 -21.08 -4.90
CA ARG A 345 1.97 -22.05 -5.14
C ARG A 345 0.67 -21.63 -4.45
N GLN A 346 0.76 -21.23 -3.18
CA GLN A 346 -0.39 -20.80 -2.39
C GLN A 346 -0.98 -19.52 -2.97
N TYR A 347 -0.15 -18.55 -3.36
CA TYR A 347 -0.60 -17.34 -4.05
C TYR A 347 -1.37 -17.67 -5.33
N ALA A 348 -0.87 -18.56 -6.18
CA ALA A 348 -1.56 -18.91 -7.43
C ALA A 348 -2.95 -19.52 -7.21
N GLU A 349 -3.16 -20.28 -6.12
CA GLU A 349 -4.45 -20.85 -5.74
C GLU A 349 -5.38 -19.78 -5.15
N SER A 350 -4.87 -19.00 -4.20
CA SER A 350 -5.61 -17.93 -3.51
C SER A 350 -6.01 -16.79 -4.43
N THR A 351 -5.15 -16.37 -5.36
CA THR A 351 -5.47 -15.32 -6.32
C THR A 351 -6.52 -15.77 -7.33
N ASN A 352 -6.53 -17.05 -7.73
CA ASN A 352 -7.63 -17.57 -8.54
C ASN A 352 -8.96 -17.51 -7.81
N TYR A 353 -8.98 -17.86 -6.53
CA TYR A 353 -10.18 -17.75 -5.69
C TYR A 353 -10.62 -16.29 -5.59
N LEU A 354 -9.71 -15.38 -5.25
CA LEU A 354 -9.99 -13.94 -5.19
C LEU A 354 -10.51 -13.40 -6.52
N ARG A 355 -9.91 -13.80 -7.65
CA ARG A 355 -10.33 -13.42 -9.00
C ARG A 355 -11.77 -13.86 -9.30
N ALA A 356 -12.13 -15.09 -8.92
CA ALA A 356 -13.49 -15.58 -9.09
C ALA A 356 -14.50 -14.77 -8.26
N ILE A 357 -14.19 -14.49 -6.99
CA ILE A 357 -15.05 -13.67 -6.12
C ILE A 357 -15.15 -12.23 -6.63
N ALA A 358 -14.02 -11.62 -7.01
CA ALA A 358 -13.97 -10.27 -7.59
C ALA A 358 -14.84 -10.16 -8.85
N GLY A 359 -14.78 -11.16 -9.74
CA GLY A 359 -15.65 -11.23 -10.91
C GLY A 359 -17.14 -11.39 -10.56
N GLN A 360 -17.48 -12.18 -9.55
CA GLN A 360 -18.87 -12.36 -9.10
C GLN A 360 -19.46 -11.12 -8.44
N VAL A 361 -18.66 -10.40 -7.63
CA VAL A 361 -19.07 -9.15 -6.98
C VAL A 361 -19.10 -7.99 -7.99
N GLY A 362 -18.34 -8.10 -9.08
CA GLY A 362 -18.18 -7.04 -10.08
C GLY A 362 -17.21 -5.96 -9.63
N ALA A 363 -16.09 -6.37 -9.03
CA ALA A 363 -14.97 -5.48 -8.74
C ALA A 363 -14.43 -4.89 -10.05
N ASP A 364 -14.27 -3.57 -10.07
CA ASP A 364 -13.84 -2.81 -11.24
C ASP A 364 -12.78 -1.75 -10.91
N THR A 365 -12.46 -1.61 -9.63
CA THR A 365 -11.41 -0.75 -9.09
C THR A 365 -10.51 -1.53 -8.14
N VAL A 366 -9.22 -1.17 -8.04
CA VAL A 366 -8.25 -1.83 -7.16
C VAL A 366 -7.35 -0.84 -6.44
N ILE A 367 -6.91 -1.19 -5.24
CA ILE A 367 -5.90 -0.47 -4.46
C ILE A 367 -5.12 -1.47 -3.61
N ASN A 368 -3.84 -1.24 -3.34
CA ASN A 368 -3.04 -1.98 -2.36
C ASN A 368 -2.72 -1.09 -1.14
N THR A 369 -2.64 -1.64 0.07
CA THR A 369 -2.25 -0.89 1.27
C THR A 369 -0.76 -0.52 1.31
N HIS A 370 0.06 -1.11 0.46
CA HIS A 370 1.41 -0.65 0.16
C HIS A 370 1.45 0.29 -1.06
N GLY A 371 1.93 1.52 -0.88
CA GLY A 371 1.95 2.53 -1.93
C GLY A 371 2.94 2.26 -3.06
N TYR A 372 3.95 1.42 -2.84
CA TYR A 372 4.97 1.09 -3.82
C TYR A 372 4.51 0.06 -4.84
N GLN A 373 3.57 -0.79 -4.43
CA GLN A 373 2.95 -1.80 -5.29
C GLN A 373 2.27 -1.09 -6.46
N SER A 374 2.39 -1.63 -7.67
CA SER A 374 1.80 -1.06 -8.89
C SER A 374 2.16 0.39 -9.19
N ALA A 375 3.31 0.85 -8.68
CA ALA A 375 3.76 2.24 -8.72
C ALA A 375 2.69 3.24 -8.22
N MET A 376 1.80 2.79 -7.31
CA MET A 376 0.60 3.52 -6.95
C MET A 376 0.88 4.87 -6.31
N PHE A 377 1.99 5.01 -5.59
CA PHE A 377 2.39 6.29 -5.00
C PHE A 377 2.49 7.40 -6.04
N TYR A 378 3.05 7.10 -7.22
CA TYR A 378 3.10 8.05 -8.33
C TYR A 378 1.69 8.38 -8.84
N HIS A 379 0.89 7.36 -9.15
CA HIS A 379 -0.45 7.52 -9.73
C HIS A 379 -1.42 8.25 -8.80
N LEU A 380 -1.37 7.98 -7.50
CA LEU A 380 -2.13 8.71 -6.48
C LEU A 380 -1.76 10.20 -6.47
N ARG A 381 -0.48 10.54 -6.55
CA ARG A 381 -0.05 11.95 -6.59
C ARG A 381 -0.44 12.64 -7.90
N GLN A 382 -0.47 11.91 -9.02
CA GLN A 382 -1.00 12.43 -10.28
C GLN A 382 -2.50 12.76 -10.17
N LEU A 383 -3.29 11.88 -9.56
CA LEU A 383 -4.71 12.14 -9.31
C LEU A 383 -4.93 13.29 -8.33
N LYS A 384 -4.06 13.47 -7.33
CA LYS A 384 -4.11 14.67 -6.48
C LYS A 384 -3.91 15.95 -7.28
N ALA A 385 -2.95 15.96 -8.20
CA ALA A 385 -2.62 17.13 -9.02
C ALA A 385 -3.66 17.36 -10.14
N ARG A 386 -4.27 16.29 -10.65
CA ARG A 386 -5.27 16.30 -11.72
C ARG A 386 -6.43 15.35 -11.37
N PRO A 387 -7.39 15.80 -10.54
CA PRO A 387 -8.49 14.94 -10.06
C PRO A 387 -9.38 14.38 -11.16
N ASP A 388 -9.52 15.10 -12.29
CA ASP A 388 -10.31 14.67 -13.45
C ASP A 388 -9.45 13.94 -14.52
N GLY A 389 -8.20 13.59 -14.17
CA GLY A 389 -7.29 12.87 -15.05
C GLY A 389 -7.62 11.38 -15.16
N PRO A 390 -6.94 10.65 -16.07
CA PRO A 390 -7.09 9.20 -16.15
C PRO A 390 -6.81 8.53 -14.82
N ASN A 391 -7.73 7.69 -14.37
CA ASN A 391 -7.64 6.97 -13.11
C ASN A 391 -7.27 5.51 -13.36
N PRO A 392 -5.99 5.12 -13.24
CA PRO A 392 -5.58 3.76 -13.56
C PRO A 392 -6.10 2.73 -12.54
N PHE A 393 -6.54 3.17 -11.36
CA PHE A 393 -7.17 2.30 -10.37
C PHE A 393 -8.54 1.79 -10.83
N ALA A 394 -9.23 2.54 -11.69
CA ALA A 394 -10.53 2.21 -12.26
C ALA A 394 -10.40 1.47 -13.60
N MET A 395 -9.87 0.25 -13.56
CA MET A 395 -9.54 -0.56 -14.75
C MET A 395 -10.71 -1.37 -15.33
N GLY A 396 -11.90 -1.32 -14.71
CA GLY A 396 -13.06 -2.08 -15.15
C GLY A 396 -12.98 -3.57 -14.76
N PRO A 397 -14.08 -4.34 -14.89
CA PRO A 397 -14.09 -5.76 -14.52
C PRO A 397 -13.07 -6.60 -15.29
N ASP A 398 -12.92 -6.35 -16.59
CA ASP A 398 -11.93 -7.03 -17.43
C ASP A 398 -10.50 -6.69 -17.02
N GLY A 399 -10.24 -5.44 -16.63
CA GLY A 399 -8.94 -5.01 -16.13
C GLY A 399 -8.59 -5.69 -14.81
N ILE A 400 -9.55 -5.80 -13.87
CA ILE A 400 -9.36 -6.52 -12.60
C ILE A 400 -9.09 -8.01 -12.85
N ASP A 401 -9.83 -8.61 -13.78
CA ASP A 401 -9.63 -10.00 -14.19
C ASP A 401 -8.21 -10.23 -14.75
N ARG A 402 -7.72 -9.33 -15.61
CA ARG A 402 -6.34 -9.35 -16.12
C ARG A 402 -5.32 -9.14 -15.02
N TYR A 403 -5.51 -8.13 -14.17
CA TYR A 403 -4.58 -7.78 -13.09
C TYR A 403 -4.35 -8.97 -12.15
N LEU A 404 -5.44 -9.58 -11.66
CA LEU A 404 -5.35 -10.77 -10.79
C LEU A 404 -4.87 -12.01 -11.56
N GLY A 405 -5.27 -12.14 -12.84
CA GLY A 405 -4.81 -13.23 -13.71
C GLY A 405 -3.29 -13.21 -13.90
N ILE A 406 -2.71 -12.04 -14.15
CA ILE A 406 -1.26 -11.85 -14.29
C ILE A 406 -0.55 -12.29 -13.04
N PHE A 407 -0.97 -11.81 -11.86
CA PHE A 407 -0.36 -12.21 -10.60
C PHE A 407 -0.44 -13.73 -10.42
N ALA A 408 -1.60 -14.35 -10.64
CA ALA A 408 -1.76 -15.80 -10.51
C ALA A 408 -0.82 -16.59 -11.45
N GLU A 409 -0.72 -16.20 -12.72
CA GLU A 409 0.19 -16.85 -13.67
C GLU A 409 1.67 -16.62 -13.33
N CYS A 410 2.05 -15.42 -12.90
CA CYS A 410 3.42 -15.13 -12.47
C CYS A 410 3.82 -15.94 -11.24
N GLN A 411 2.88 -16.18 -10.32
CA GLN A 411 3.13 -17.03 -9.15
C GLN A 411 3.24 -18.51 -9.56
N ARG A 412 2.49 -18.99 -10.56
CA ARG A 412 2.71 -20.34 -11.13
C ARG A 412 4.07 -20.45 -11.81
N ALA A 413 4.49 -19.44 -12.56
CA ALA A 413 5.82 -19.39 -13.16
C ALA A 413 6.90 -19.45 -12.05
N THR A 414 6.79 -18.59 -11.04
CA THR A 414 7.71 -18.53 -9.89
C THR A 414 7.79 -19.86 -9.13
N TYR A 415 6.66 -20.49 -8.84
CA TYR A 415 6.65 -21.81 -8.20
C TYR A 415 7.44 -22.85 -9.00
N ASN A 416 7.26 -22.89 -10.34
CA ASN A 416 7.98 -23.83 -11.18
C ASN A 416 9.48 -23.51 -11.25
N ARG A 417 9.83 -22.22 -11.33
CA ARG A 417 11.23 -21.76 -11.32
C ARG A 417 11.97 -22.13 -10.04
N LEU A 418 11.30 -22.02 -8.90
CA LEU A 418 11.85 -22.44 -7.61
C LEU A 418 12.01 -23.97 -7.54
N LYS A 419 11.04 -24.71 -8.06
CA LYS A 419 11.06 -26.18 -8.08
C LYS A 419 12.16 -26.75 -8.98
N ASP A 420 12.41 -26.14 -10.13
CA ASP A 420 13.41 -26.61 -11.10
C ASP A 420 14.80 -25.96 -10.93
N GLY A 421 14.92 -24.98 -10.04
CA GLY A 421 16.17 -24.30 -9.72
C GLY A 421 16.65 -23.31 -10.78
N THR A 422 15.78 -22.91 -11.71
CA THR A 422 16.04 -21.77 -12.61
C THR A 422 15.98 -20.43 -11.86
N TRP A 423 15.46 -20.42 -10.63
CA TRP A 423 15.43 -19.27 -9.71
C TRP A 423 15.77 -19.70 -8.28
N LYS A 424 16.30 -18.77 -7.46
CA LYS A 424 16.45 -18.94 -6.01
C LYS A 424 15.69 -17.85 -5.25
N ALA A 425 14.89 -18.23 -4.27
CA ALA A 425 14.39 -17.29 -3.27
C ALA A 425 15.57 -16.76 -2.42
N PHE A 426 15.31 -15.68 -1.67
CA PHE A 426 16.26 -14.96 -0.82
C PHE A 426 16.99 -15.82 0.21
#